data_AF-A0A1A8GGM9-F1
#
_entry.id   AF-A0A1A8GGM9-F1
#
_cell.length_a   1.000
_cell.length_b   1.000
_cell.length_c   1.000
_cell.angle_alpha   90.00
_cell.angle_beta   90.00
_cell.angle_gamma   90.00
#
_symmetry.space_group_name_H-M   'P 1'
#
loop_
_entity.id
_entity.type
_entity.pdbx_description
1 polymer ?
#
loop_
_entity_poly.entity_id
_entity_poly.type
_entity_poly.pdbx_seq_one_letter_code
_entity_poly.pdbx_strand_id
1 'polypeptide(L)'
;MRIMFLSWHFLGVYSALWGLATGAFPSSVQIGGLFIRNTDQEYTAFRLAIFLHNTSPNATEAPFNLVPHVDNIETANSFAVTNAFCSQYSRGVFAIFGLYDKRSVNTLTSFCGALHISLVTPSFPTEGEGQFTLQLRPSIRGALLSLLDHYDWNQFVFLYDTDRGYAILQAIMERAGQNAWQVSAICVESFNDAAYRRLLEDLDRRQEKKYVIDLEPERLQNILEQAVSVGKHVKGYHYIIANLGFKDISLERFMHGGANVTGFQLVDFSKPIVLKLMQRWNKLDQREYPGSESPPKYTSSLTYDGVLVMAEAFRNLRRQKIDISRRGNAGDCLANPAAPWSQGIDMERALKQVRIQGLTGNIQFDHFGRRINYTMDVFELKSNGPRKIGYWNDIDKLVLNENPLSNDSSAMENRTVVVTTIMEGPYVMLKKNWELYEGNDQYEGYCVDLASEIAKHIGIKYKISIVPDGKYGARD
;
A
#
# COMPACT_ATOMS: atom_id res chain seq x y z
N MET A 1 24.27 -79.92 40.56
CA MET A 1 23.31 -79.30 39.62
C MET A 1 22.86 -77.99 40.28
N ARG A 2 23.34 -76.85 39.76
CA ARG A 2 23.03 -75.50 40.24
C ARG A 2 21.55 -75.18 40.00
N ILE A 3 20.92 -74.43 40.89
CA ILE A 3 20.32 -73.11 40.62
C ILE A 3 20.00 -72.45 41.96
N MET A 4 20.48 -71.21 42.08
CA MET A 4 20.55 -70.37 43.27
C MET A 4 19.24 -69.60 43.49
N PHE A 5 18.86 -69.48 44.77
CA PHE A 5 18.10 -68.35 45.31
C PHE A 5 18.92 -67.07 45.19
N LEU A 6 18.36 -65.96 44.67
CA LEU A 6 18.83 -64.62 45.03
C LEU A 6 17.75 -63.54 44.79
N SER A 7 17.31 -62.95 45.89
CA SER A 7 17.17 -61.51 46.13
C SER A 7 16.28 -60.65 45.21
N TRP A 8 15.07 -60.38 45.71
CA TRP A 8 14.34 -59.12 45.51
C TRP A 8 15.14 -57.94 46.09
N HIS A 9 15.72 -57.08 45.26
CA HIS A 9 16.08 -55.67 45.59
C HIS A 9 16.71 -55.00 44.35
N PHE A 10 15.96 -54.73 43.27
CA PHE A 10 16.46 -53.87 42.17
C PHE A 10 15.33 -53.28 41.29
N LEU A 11 14.26 -52.77 41.91
CA LEU A 11 13.12 -52.16 41.17
C LEU A 11 12.91 -50.65 41.48
N GLY A 12 13.86 -49.99 42.13
CA GLY A 12 13.67 -48.62 42.66
C GLY A 12 14.51 -47.49 42.06
N VAL A 13 15.34 -47.73 41.02
CA VAL A 13 16.30 -46.69 40.54
C VAL A 13 16.18 -46.35 39.05
N TYR A 14 15.36 -47.07 38.26
CA TYR A 14 15.23 -46.78 36.82
C TYR A 14 14.07 -45.83 36.44
N SER A 15 13.31 -45.32 37.41
CA SER A 15 12.16 -44.43 37.20
C SER A 15 12.45 -42.95 37.45
N ALA A 16 13.71 -42.56 37.73
CA ALA A 16 14.08 -41.19 38.08
C ALA A 16 14.89 -40.43 36.98
N LEU A 17 15.03 -40.98 35.77
CA LEU A 17 15.78 -40.37 34.66
C LEU A 17 14.92 -40.00 33.43
N TRP A 18 13.59 -40.09 33.54
CA TRP A 18 12.64 -39.68 32.49
C TRP A 18 11.78 -38.48 32.90
N GLY A 19 12.38 -37.56 33.64
CA GLY A 19 11.70 -36.36 34.12
C GLY A 19 12.56 -35.14 33.97
N LEU A 20 12.96 -34.81 32.73
CA LEU A 20 13.44 -33.48 32.29
C LEU A 20 13.56 -33.47 30.75
N ALA A 21 12.48 -33.84 30.06
CA ALA A 21 12.31 -33.40 28.68
C ALA A 21 11.93 -31.91 28.74
N THR A 22 12.93 -31.03 28.84
CA THR A 22 12.74 -29.63 28.47
C THR A 22 12.27 -29.65 27.01
N GLY A 23 11.00 -29.30 26.76
CA GLY A 23 10.40 -29.33 25.43
C GLY A 23 11.33 -28.66 24.43
N ALA A 24 11.85 -29.45 23.47
CA ALA A 24 12.72 -28.93 22.43
C ALA A 24 11.85 -28.13 21.46
N PHE A 25 12.23 -26.88 21.19
CA PHE A 25 11.59 -26.07 20.15
C PHE A 25 11.56 -26.86 18.83
N PRO A 26 10.45 -26.90 18.08
CA PRO A 26 10.33 -27.74 16.90
C PRO A 26 11.37 -27.36 15.84
N SER A 27 12.01 -28.37 15.22
CA SER A 27 12.98 -28.17 14.14
C SER A 27 12.33 -27.66 12.85
N SER A 28 11.03 -27.93 12.69
CA SER A 28 10.20 -27.52 11.55
C SER A 28 8.93 -26.85 12.06
N VAL A 29 8.69 -25.62 11.61
CA VAL A 29 7.55 -24.79 12.01
C VAL A 29 6.55 -24.77 10.87
N GLN A 30 5.36 -25.34 11.11
CA GLN A 30 4.27 -25.36 10.13
C GLN A 30 3.52 -24.03 10.15
N ILE A 31 3.43 -23.38 8.99
CA ILE A 31 2.69 -22.12 8.80
C ILE A 31 1.62 -22.31 7.71
N GLY A 32 0.45 -21.72 7.91
CA GLY A 32 -0.61 -21.70 6.91
C GLY A 32 -0.45 -20.53 5.95
N GLY A 33 -0.80 -20.73 4.68
CA GLY A 33 -0.85 -19.68 3.66
C GLY A 33 -2.22 -19.65 2.99
N LEU A 34 -2.94 -18.54 3.09
CA LEU A 34 -4.23 -18.33 2.42
C LEU A 34 -4.06 -17.27 1.33
N PHE A 35 -4.05 -17.71 0.06
CA PHE A 35 -3.84 -16.83 -1.08
C PHE A 35 -5.07 -16.77 -1.99
N ILE A 36 -5.25 -15.60 -2.61
CA ILE A 36 -6.32 -15.37 -3.59
C ILE A 36 -5.84 -15.83 -4.95
N ARG A 37 -6.73 -16.41 -5.76
CA ARG A 37 -6.46 -16.61 -7.19
C ARG A 37 -6.06 -15.26 -7.83
N ASN A 38 -5.06 -15.27 -8.70
CA ASN A 38 -4.48 -14.11 -9.40
C ASN A 38 -3.55 -13.21 -8.54
N THR A 39 -3.13 -13.63 -7.34
CA THR A 39 -2.10 -12.93 -6.54
C THR A 39 -0.73 -13.61 -6.66
N ASP A 40 -0.33 -13.87 -7.90
CA ASP A 40 0.87 -14.67 -8.21
C ASP A 40 2.15 -13.99 -7.71
N GLN A 41 2.23 -12.66 -7.78
CA GLN A 41 3.41 -11.92 -7.33
C GLN A 41 3.57 -11.96 -5.81
N GLU A 42 2.49 -11.80 -5.05
CA GLU A 42 2.46 -11.95 -3.60
C GLU A 42 2.84 -13.38 -3.19
N TYR A 43 2.30 -14.39 -3.88
CA TYR A 43 2.64 -15.80 -3.63
C TYR A 43 4.12 -16.10 -3.93
N THR A 44 4.65 -15.56 -5.02
CA THR A 44 6.08 -15.63 -5.36
C THR A 44 6.95 -14.98 -4.28
N ALA A 45 6.57 -13.80 -3.78
CA ALA A 45 7.28 -13.13 -2.69
C ALA A 45 7.26 -13.94 -1.39
N PHE A 46 6.14 -14.59 -1.07
CA PHE A 46 6.01 -15.48 0.08
C PHE A 46 6.95 -16.69 -0.02
N ARG A 47 6.93 -17.40 -1.17
CA ARG A 47 7.81 -18.54 -1.41
C ARG A 47 9.28 -18.15 -1.37
N LEU A 48 9.63 -17.03 -1.99
CA LEU A 48 10.99 -16.51 -2.00
C LEU A 48 11.48 -16.18 -0.59
N ALA A 49 10.65 -15.54 0.24
CA ALA A 49 11.02 -15.20 1.62
C ALA A 49 11.30 -16.47 2.45
N ILE A 50 10.47 -17.50 2.32
CA ILE A 50 10.65 -18.79 2.99
C ILE A 50 11.92 -19.48 2.49
N PHE A 51 12.14 -19.51 1.18
CA PHE A 51 13.33 -20.10 0.59
C PHE A 51 14.60 -19.41 1.11
N LEU A 52 14.64 -18.08 1.13
CA LEU A 52 15.77 -17.30 1.64
C LEU A 52 16.00 -17.50 3.13
N HIS A 53 14.95 -17.70 3.92
CA HIS A 53 15.07 -18.03 5.33
C HIS A 53 15.68 -19.42 5.52
N ASN A 54 15.10 -20.45 4.90
CA ASN A 54 15.52 -21.85 5.08
C ASN A 54 16.93 -22.14 4.50
N THR A 55 17.38 -21.36 3.50
CA THR A 55 18.72 -21.50 2.90
C THR A 55 19.77 -20.59 3.53
N SER A 56 19.42 -19.81 4.56
CA SER A 56 20.38 -18.92 5.21
C SER A 56 21.51 -19.75 5.86
N PRO A 57 22.79 -19.48 5.57
CA PRO A 57 23.91 -20.18 6.18
C PRO A 57 24.08 -19.82 7.66
N ASN A 58 23.43 -18.74 8.12
CA ASN A 58 23.57 -18.27 9.48
C ASN A 58 22.58 -19.01 10.41
N ALA A 59 23.07 -20.05 11.09
CA ALA A 59 22.26 -20.91 11.97
C ALA A 59 21.57 -20.15 13.12
N THR A 60 22.06 -18.97 13.50
CA THR A 60 21.38 -18.11 14.48
C THR A 60 20.19 -17.34 13.90
N GLU A 61 20.20 -17.05 12.60
CA GLU A 61 19.10 -16.36 11.90
C GLU A 61 18.02 -17.34 11.40
N ALA A 62 18.41 -18.56 11.04
CA ALA A 62 17.50 -19.63 10.62
C ALA A 62 17.70 -20.90 11.45
N PRO A 63 17.33 -20.88 12.75
CA PRO A 63 17.56 -22.01 13.63
C PRO A 63 16.54 -23.15 13.44
N PHE A 64 15.49 -22.92 12.64
CA PHE A 64 14.42 -23.86 12.29
C PHE A 64 14.03 -23.66 10.82
N ASN A 65 13.33 -24.63 10.23
CA ASN A 65 12.78 -24.52 8.89
C ASN A 65 11.30 -24.10 8.92
N LEU A 66 10.92 -23.16 8.07
CA LEU A 66 9.51 -22.83 7.82
C LEU A 66 8.94 -23.77 6.77
N VAL A 67 7.83 -24.44 7.11
CA VAL A 67 7.12 -25.37 6.22
C VAL A 67 5.73 -24.79 5.91
N PRO A 68 5.53 -24.20 4.73
CA PRO A 68 4.25 -23.61 4.37
C PRO A 68 3.24 -24.66 3.89
N HIS A 69 2.01 -24.55 4.37
CA HIS A 69 0.83 -25.24 3.84
C HIS A 69 -0.07 -24.20 3.17
N VAL A 70 -0.11 -24.21 1.84
CA VAL A 70 -0.77 -23.15 1.07
C VAL A 70 -2.07 -23.64 0.47
N ASP A 71 -3.15 -22.89 0.73
CA ASP A 71 -4.45 -23.07 0.10
C ASP A 71 -4.74 -21.86 -0.81
N ASN A 72 -5.00 -22.14 -2.09
CA ASN A 72 -5.42 -21.14 -3.07
C ASN A 72 -6.95 -21.09 -3.11
N ILE A 73 -7.51 -20.02 -2.59
CA ILE A 73 -8.95 -19.87 -2.39
C ILE A 73 -9.50 -18.62 -3.08
N GLU A 74 -10.82 -18.61 -3.26
CA GLU A 74 -11.55 -17.40 -3.62
C GLU A 74 -12.01 -16.71 -2.35
N THR A 75 -11.32 -15.64 -1.93
CA THR A 75 -11.56 -14.95 -0.65
C THR A 75 -12.86 -14.16 -0.61
N ALA A 76 -13.51 -13.91 -1.76
CA ALA A 76 -14.85 -13.35 -1.80
C ALA A 76 -15.92 -14.32 -1.24
N ASN A 77 -15.62 -15.62 -1.20
CA ASN A 77 -16.50 -16.65 -0.66
C ASN A 77 -16.12 -17.02 0.78
N SER A 78 -16.86 -16.47 1.75
CA SER A 78 -16.64 -16.74 3.17
C SER A 78 -16.69 -18.24 3.53
N PHE A 79 -17.47 -19.06 2.82
CA PHE A 79 -17.52 -20.51 3.07
C PHE A 79 -16.20 -21.20 2.67
N ALA A 80 -15.63 -20.82 1.52
CA ALA A 80 -14.34 -21.34 1.09
C ALA A 80 -13.22 -20.96 2.07
N VAL A 81 -13.25 -19.72 2.57
CA VAL A 81 -12.34 -19.22 3.60
C VAL A 81 -12.48 -20.00 4.90
N THR A 82 -13.71 -20.27 5.36
CA THR A 82 -13.96 -21.10 6.54
C THR A 82 -13.37 -22.50 6.38
N ASN A 83 -13.62 -23.17 5.26
CA ASN A 83 -13.12 -24.52 5.03
C ASN A 83 -11.57 -24.56 4.98
N ALA A 84 -10.94 -23.59 4.32
CA ALA A 84 -9.49 -23.48 4.29
C ALA A 84 -8.91 -23.18 5.68
N PHE A 85 -9.51 -22.27 6.45
CA PHE A 85 -9.11 -22.02 7.83
C PHE A 85 -9.18 -23.30 8.68
N CYS A 86 -10.28 -24.04 8.57
CA CYS A 86 -10.48 -25.30 9.29
C CYS A 86 -9.47 -26.39 8.89
N SER A 87 -9.13 -26.47 7.59
CA SER A 87 -8.06 -27.33 7.07
C SER A 87 -6.72 -26.98 7.71
N GLN A 88 -6.35 -25.68 7.73
CA GLN A 88 -5.10 -25.20 8.34
C GLN A 88 -5.07 -25.46 9.85
N TYR A 89 -6.19 -25.20 10.54
CA TYR A 89 -6.33 -25.45 11.97
C TYR A 89 -6.13 -26.94 12.29
N SER A 90 -6.81 -27.83 11.56
CA SER A 90 -6.72 -29.30 11.73
C SER A 90 -5.31 -29.83 11.48
N ARG A 91 -4.57 -29.22 10.53
CA ARG A 91 -3.16 -29.53 10.25
C ARG A 91 -2.21 -29.13 11.37
N GLY A 92 -2.64 -28.26 12.28
CA GLY A 92 -1.84 -27.87 13.43
C GLY A 92 -0.88 -26.71 13.19
N VAL A 93 -1.15 -25.83 12.23
CA VAL A 93 -0.28 -24.68 11.95
C VAL A 93 -0.18 -23.73 13.14
N PHE A 94 0.99 -23.10 13.31
CA PHE A 94 1.26 -22.19 14.42
C PHE A 94 0.82 -20.75 14.15
N ALA A 95 0.84 -20.34 12.89
CA ALA A 95 0.38 -19.03 12.43
C ALA A 95 -0.11 -19.16 10.99
N ILE A 96 -1.03 -18.28 10.60
CA ILE A 96 -1.55 -18.21 9.24
C ILE A 96 -1.11 -16.87 8.63
N PHE A 97 -0.48 -16.93 7.47
CA PHE A 97 -0.32 -15.77 6.60
C PHE A 97 -1.47 -15.78 5.60
N GLY A 98 -2.16 -14.66 5.43
CA GLY A 98 -3.32 -14.66 4.53
C GLY A 98 -3.75 -13.29 4.04
N LEU A 99 -4.29 -13.30 2.83
CA LEU A 99 -5.05 -12.19 2.27
C LEU A 99 -6.53 -12.39 2.62
N TYR A 100 -7.21 -11.30 2.94
CA TYR A 100 -8.67 -11.26 3.05
C TYR A 100 -9.26 -10.16 2.19
N ASP A 101 -10.55 -10.31 1.92
CA ASP A 101 -11.43 -9.34 1.27
C ASP A 101 -12.43 -8.77 2.30
N LYS A 102 -13.10 -7.66 1.98
CA LYS A 102 -14.14 -7.04 2.82
C LYS A 102 -15.23 -8.02 3.27
N ARG A 103 -15.52 -9.04 2.45
CA ARG A 103 -16.58 -10.02 2.71
C ARG A 103 -16.12 -11.12 3.68
N SER A 104 -14.83 -11.46 3.67
CA SER A 104 -14.26 -12.57 4.45
C SER A 104 -13.50 -12.11 5.69
N VAL A 105 -13.18 -10.82 5.81
CA VAL A 105 -12.43 -10.28 6.96
C VAL A 105 -13.09 -10.58 8.30
N ASN A 106 -14.41 -10.43 8.41
CA ASN A 106 -15.15 -10.70 9.65
C ASN A 106 -15.14 -12.19 10.01
N THR A 107 -15.19 -13.07 8.99
CA THR A 107 -15.09 -14.52 9.18
C THR A 107 -13.72 -14.89 9.75
N LEU A 108 -12.64 -14.44 9.09
CA LEU A 108 -11.28 -14.77 9.51
C LEU A 108 -10.94 -14.21 10.89
N THR A 109 -11.24 -12.94 11.13
CA THR A 109 -10.96 -12.30 12.42
C THR A 109 -11.74 -12.97 13.56
N SER A 110 -12.99 -13.37 13.33
CA SER A 110 -13.79 -14.13 14.31
C SER A 110 -13.17 -15.50 14.63
N PHE A 111 -12.78 -16.28 13.62
CA PHE A 111 -12.11 -17.58 13.83
C PHE A 111 -10.75 -17.45 14.52
N CYS A 112 -9.94 -16.45 14.13
CA CYS A 112 -8.65 -16.18 14.75
C CYS A 112 -8.80 -15.83 16.25
N GLY A 113 -9.79 -15.00 16.58
CA GLY A 113 -10.15 -14.65 17.95
C GLY A 113 -10.65 -15.84 18.76
N ALA A 114 -11.52 -16.68 18.18
CA ALA A 114 -12.09 -17.82 18.90
C ALA A 114 -11.10 -18.97 19.15
N LEU A 115 -10.18 -19.22 18.21
CA LEU A 115 -9.27 -20.38 18.25
C LEU A 115 -7.82 -20.02 18.62
N HIS A 116 -7.56 -18.74 18.89
CA HIS A 116 -6.24 -18.19 19.24
C HIS A 116 -5.15 -18.51 18.19
N ILE A 117 -5.49 -18.35 16.91
CA ILE A 117 -4.54 -18.51 15.80
C ILE A 117 -4.21 -17.14 15.24
N SER A 118 -2.92 -16.79 15.26
CA SER A 118 -2.47 -15.50 14.75
C SER A 118 -2.51 -15.45 13.22
N LEU A 119 -3.21 -14.45 12.69
CA LEU A 119 -3.26 -14.10 11.27
C LEU A 119 -2.33 -12.93 10.99
N VAL A 120 -1.39 -13.11 10.06
CA VAL A 120 -0.54 -12.03 9.53
C VAL A 120 -1.00 -11.70 8.12
N THR A 121 -1.30 -10.42 7.84
CA THR A 121 -1.93 -10.03 6.58
C THR A 121 -1.34 -8.75 5.98
N PRO A 122 -1.16 -8.67 4.65
CA PRO A 122 -0.84 -7.43 3.94
C PRO A 122 -2.10 -6.73 3.36
N SER A 123 -3.30 -7.23 3.67
CA SER A 123 -4.58 -6.63 3.26
C SER A 123 -4.82 -5.26 3.91
N PHE A 124 -5.91 -4.60 3.52
CA PHE A 124 -6.29 -3.29 4.07
C PHE A 124 -6.47 -3.33 5.60
N PRO A 125 -6.11 -2.24 6.30
CA PRO A 125 -6.21 -2.21 7.75
C PRO A 125 -7.68 -2.17 8.21
N THR A 126 -7.99 -2.87 9.29
CA THR A 126 -9.32 -2.85 9.93
C THR A 126 -9.31 -1.93 11.14
N GLU A 127 -10.39 -1.17 11.35
CA GLU A 127 -10.50 -0.24 12.48
C GLU A 127 -10.93 -0.89 13.80
N GLY A 128 -11.40 -2.14 13.76
CA GLY A 128 -11.81 -2.87 14.97
C GLY A 128 -10.64 -3.26 15.88
N GLU A 129 -10.92 -3.42 17.17
CA GLU A 129 -9.98 -3.97 18.17
C GLU A 129 -9.82 -5.49 17.99
N GLY A 130 -9.35 -5.91 16.82
CA GLY A 130 -9.14 -7.31 16.47
C GLY A 130 -8.00 -7.91 17.30
N GLN A 131 -8.28 -9.04 17.96
CA GLN A 131 -7.24 -9.88 18.56
C GLN A 131 -6.74 -10.90 17.52
N PHE A 132 -5.53 -11.41 17.74
CA PHE A 132 -4.87 -12.41 16.90
C PHE A 132 -4.72 -12.02 15.42
N THR A 133 -4.74 -10.72 15.10
CA THR A 133 -4.56 -10.22 13.73
C THR A 133 -3.44 -9.21 13.70
N LEU A 134 -2.47 -9.40 12.81
CA LEU A 134 -1.36 -8.47 12.55
C LEU A 134 -1.47 -7.94 11.13
N GLN A 135 -1.66 -6.63 11.05
CA GLN A 135 -1.89 -5.90 9.81
C GLN A 135 -0.57 -5.27 9.37
N LEU A 136 0.03 -5.78 8.31
CA LEU A 136 1.31 -5.31 7.79
C LEU A 136 1.18 -3.99 7.01
N ARG A 137 0.00 -3.72 6.43
CA ARG A 137 -0.28 -2.51 5.67
C ARG A 137 -0.51 -1.34 6.64
N PRO A 138 0.30 -0.25 6.58
CA PRO A 138 0.05 0.92 7.39
C PRO A 138 -1.19 1.70 6.93
N SER A 139 -1.74 2.51 7.83
CA SER A 139 -2.86 3.40 7.50
C SER A 139 -2.39 4.59 6.66
N ILE A 140 -3.10 4.89 5.57
CA ILE A 140 -2.84 6.07 4.73
C ILE A 140 -3.70 7.28 5.16
N ARG A 141 -4.67 7.07 6.06
CA ARG A 141 -5.66 8.06 6.49
C ARG A 141 -5.02 9.39 6.91
N GLY A 142 -4.05 9.33 7.82
CA GLY A 142 -3.40 10.54 8.34
C GLY A 142 -2.56 11.27 7.28
N ALA A 143 -1.88 10.51 6.41
CA ALA A 143 -1.07 11.06 5.33
C ALA A 143 -1.91 11.79 4.28
N LEU A 144 -3.04 11.20 3.88
CA LEU A 144 -3.95 11.78 2.91
C LEU A 144 -4.57 13.09 3.43
N LEU A 145 -5.05 13.10 4.67
CA LEU A 145 -5.60 14.32 5.28
C LEU A 145 -4.54 15.43 5.40
N SER A 146 -3.31 15.08 5.79
CA SER A 146 -2.20 16.05 5.88
C SER A 146 -1.86 16.65 4.51
N LEU A 147 -1.97 15.85 3.44
CA LEU A 147 -1.73 16.32 2.07
C LEU A 147 -2.86 17.23 1.55
N LEU A 148 -4.12 16.90 1.87
CA LEU A 148 -5.26 17.76 1.55
C LEU A 148 -5.19 19.11 2.27
N ASP A 149 -4.82 19.11 3.55
CA ASP A 149 -4.60 20.31 4.34
C ASP A 149 -3.42 21.13 3.76
N HIS A 150 -2.33 20.48 3.34
CA HIS A 150 -1.18 21.17 2.74
C HIS A 150 -1.53 21.89 1.43
N TYR A 151 -2.35 21.29 0.58
CA TYR A 151 -2.78 21.91 -0.67
C TYR A 151 -3.96 22.89 -0.52
N ASP A 152 -4.51 23.05 0.69
CA ASP A 152 -5.71 23.85 0.97
C ASP A 152 -6.90 23.46 0.06
N TRP A 153 -7.17 22.16 -0.03
CA TRP A 153 -8.25 21.63 -0.86
C TRP A 153 -9.59 21.64 -0.13
N ASN A 154 -10.46 22.57 -0.53
CA ASN A 154 -11.81 22.71 0.03
C ASN A 154 -12.92 22.15 -0.87
N GLN A 155 -12.65 21.92 -2.16
CA GLN A 155 -13.58 21.29 -3.11
C GLN A 155 -12.82 20.29 -3.98
N PHE A 156 -13.31 19.05 -4.04
CA PHE A 156 -12.71 17.98 -4.85
C PHE A 156 -13.65 16.77 -5.01
N VAL A 157 -13.35 15.95 -6.01
CA VAL A 157 -14.03 14.66 -6.25
C VAL A 157 -13.25 13.55 -5.56
N PHE A 158 -13.94 12.72 -4.78
CA PHE A 158 -13.37 11.55 -4.12
C PHE A 158 -13.89 10.27 -4.80
N LEU A 159 -13.01 9.59 -5.54
CA LEU A 159 -13.32 8.34 -6.22
C LEU A 159 -12.85 7.17 -5.36
N TYR A 160 -13.77 6.28 -5.02
CA TYR A 160 -13.47 5.17 -4.12
C TYR A 160 -14.10 3.85 -4.55
N ASP A 161 -13.55 2.77 -4.02
CA ASP A 161 -14.17 1.45 -4.04
C ASP A 161 -14.47 0.97 -2.61
N THR A 162 -15.31 -0.05 -2.51
CA THR A 162 -15.67 -0.60 -1.20
C THR A 162 -14.77 -1.77 -0.78
N ASP A 163 -13.86 -2.21 -1.67
CA ASP A 163 -12.98 -3.38 -1.50
C ASP A 163 -11.98 -3.20 -0.36
N ARG A 164 -11.49 -1.96 -0.15
CA ARG A 164 -10.55 -1.62 0.95
C ARG A 164 -11.24 -1.10 2.22
N GLY A 165 -12.58 -1.15 2.27
CA GLY A 165 -13.39 -0.62 3.37
C GLY A 165 -13.62 0.88 3.30
N TYR A 166 -14.34 1.42 4.29
CA TYR A 166 -14.83 2.81 4.29
C TYR A 166 -14.01 3.77 5.17
N ALA A 167 -12.92 3.31 5.80
CA ALA A 167 -12.17 4.07 6.79
C ALA A 167 -11.65 5.43 6.25
N ILE A 168 -11.14 5.44 5.01
CA ILE A 168 -10.63 6.66 4.37
C ILE A 168 -11.78 7.61 4.02
N LEU A 169 -12.88 7.09 3.45
CA LEU A 169 -14.08 7.86 3.13
C LEU A 169 -14.67 8.51 4.40
N GLN A 170 -14.82 7.74 5.48
CA GLN A 170 -15.32 8.23 6.77
C GLN A 170 -14.45 9.37 7.30
N ALA A 171 -13.12 9.19 7.27
CA ALA A 171 -12.18 10.22 7.70
C ALA A 171 -12.28 11.52 6.89
N ILE A 172 -12.45 11.41 5.57
CA ILE A 172 -12.63 12.58 4.69
C ILE A 172 -13.97 13.27 4.98
N MET A 173 -15.05 12.51 5.16
CA MET A 173 -16.38 13.07 5.45
C MET A 173 -16.44 13.73 6.83
N GLU A 174 -15.79 13.15 7.84
CA GLU A 174 -15.62 13.76 9.16
C GLU A 174 -14.89 15.10 9.06
N ARG A 175 -13.76 15.14 8.32
CA ARG A 175 -12.99 16.36 8.11
C ARG A 175 -13.75 17.39 7.28
N ALA A 176 -14.50 16.94 6.28
CA ALA A 176 -15.35 17.79 5.45
C ALA A 176 -16.46 18.46 6.27
N GLY A 177 -17.07 17.74 7.21
CA GLY A 177 -18.06 18.31 8.13
C GLY A 177 -17.47 19.38 9.06
N GLN A 178 -16.21 19.22 9.48
CA GLN A 178 -15.51 20.18 10.35
C GLN A 178 -15.07 21.44 9.58
N ASN A 179 -14.53 21.27 8.39
CA ASN A 179 -13.92 22.35 7.59
C ASN A 179 -14.83 22.89 6.49
N ALA A 180 -16.10 22.45 6.44
CA ALA A 180 -17.06 22.77 5.40
C ALA A 180 -16.58 22.47 3.96
N TRP A 181 -15.85 21.35 3.77
CA TRP A 181 -15.39 20.94 2.45
C TRP A 181 -16.55 20.46 1.57
N GLN A 182 -16.49 20.79 0.28
CA GLN A 182 -17.40 20.31 -0.76
C GLN A 182 -16.81 19.06 -1.43
N VAL A 183 -17.15 17.89 -0.90
CA VAL A 183 -16.63 16.60 -1.39
C VAL A 183 -17.69 15.87 -2.21
N SER A 184 -17.40 15.62 -3.49
CA SER A 184 -18.23 14.75 -4.34
C SER A 184 -17.70 13.32 -4.28
N ALA A 185 -18.25 12.49 -3.38
CA ALA A 185 -17.85 11.08 -3.26
C ALA A 185 -18.59 10.17 -4.24
N ILE A 186 -17.84 9.39 -5.03
CA ILE A 186 -18.38 8.53 -6.10
C ILE A 186 -17.77 7.13 -6.00
N CYS A 187 -18.63 6.12 -5.83
CA CYS A 187 -18.24 4.72 -5.83
C CYS A 187 -18.10 4.19 -7.26
N VAL A 188 -16.96 3.59 -7.61
CA VAL A 188 -16.65 3.11 -8.97
C VAL A 188 -16.51 1.58 -9.08
N GLU A 189 -16.99 0.82 -8.09
CA GLU A 189 -16.78 -0.63 -8.00
C GLU A 189 -17.25 -1.42 -9.24
N SER A 190 -18.38 -1.03 -9.84
CA SER A 190 -19.03 -1.71 -10.97
C SER A 190 -18.90 -0.96 -12.30
N PHE A 191 -17.90 -0.09 -12.43
CA PHE A 191 -17.76 0.75 -13.63
C PHE A 191 -17.07 -0.03 -14.74
N ASN A 192 -17.64 0.03 -15.93
CA ASN A 192 -16.96 -0.34 -17.16
C ASN A 192 -16.29 0.89 -17.78
N ASP A 193 -15.46 0.67 -18.80
CA ASP A 193 -14.72 1.74 -19.48
C ASP A 193 -15.63 2.86 -19.99
N ALA A 194 -16.81 2.54 -20.51
CA ALA A 194 -17.78 3.52 -20.97
C ALA A 194 -18.35 4.38 -19.82
N ALA A 195 -18.60 3.77 -18.66
CA ALA A 195 -19.06 4.47 -17.46
C ALA A 195 -17.98 5.43 -16.93
N TYR A 196 -16.70 5.01 -16.95
CA TYR A 196 -15.58 5.91 -16.60
C TYR A 196 -15.50 7.13 -17.51
N ARG A 197 -15.61 6.94 -18.83
CA ARG A 197 -15.58 8.06 -19.78
C ARG A 197 -16.73 9.04 -19.55
N ARG A 198 -17.96 8.52 -19.40
CA ARG A 198 -19.14 9.35 -19.08
C ARG A 198 -18.97 10.12 -17.78
N LEU A 199 -18.48 9.46 -16.73
CA LEU A 199 -18.20 10.11 -15.44
C LEU A 199 -17.21 11.28 -15.62
N LEU A 200 -16.09 11.03 -16.30
CA LEU A 200 -15.06 12.04 -16.49
C LEU A 200 -15.55 13.22 -17.36
N GLU A 201 -16.42 12.97 -18.34
CA GLU A 201 -17.07 14.02 -19.13
C GLU A 201 -18.06 14.83 -18.29
N ASP A 202 -18.88 14.19 -17.46
CA ASP A 202 -19.85 14.87 -16.59
C ASP A 202 -19.17 15.73 -15.53
N LEU A 203 -18.06 15.25 -14.96
CA LEU A 203 -17.25 16.01 -14.01
C LEU A 203 -16.54 17.19 -14.68
N ASP A 204 -16.09 17.03 -15.93
CA ASP A 204 -15.50 18.12 -16.70
C ASP A 204 -16.52 19.24 -17.00
N ARG A 205 -17.78 18.88 -17.30
CA ARG A 205 -18.88 19.86 -17.45
C ARG A 205 -19.13 20.66 -16.18
N ARG A 206 -18.93 20.05 -15.01
CA ARG A 206 -19.00 20.71 -13.69
C ARG A 206 -17.74 21.50 -13.33
N GLN A 207 -16.76 21.56 -14.23
CA GLN A 207 -15.44 22.19 -14.00
C GLN A 207 -14.68 21.59 -12.80
N GLU A 208 -14.92 20.32 -12.48
CA GLU A 208 -14.17 19.61 -11.45
C GLU A 208 -12.79 19.20 -11.99
N LYS A 209 -11.71 19.66 -11.36
CA LYS A 209 -10.33 19.41 -11.79
C LYS A 209 -9.45 18.74 -10.74
N LYS A 210 -9.97 18.57 -9.52
CA LYS A 210 -9.26 18.04 -8.36
C LYS A 210 -9.85 16.68 -7.98
N TYR A 211 -9.02 15.65 -8.05
CA TYR A 211 -9.43 14.26 -7.85
C TYR A 211 -8.58 13.61 -6.77
N VAL A 212 -9.24 13.00 -5.80
CA VAL A 212 -8.62 12.07 -4.85
C VAL A 212 -9.10 10.67 -5.23
N ILE A 213 -8.17 9.79 -5.58
CA ILE A 213 -8.46 8.43 -6.07
C ILE A 213 -7.99 7.41 -5.05
N ASP A 214 -8.95 6.73 -4.45
CA ASP A 214 -8.78 5.66 -3.47
C ASP A 214 -9.30 4.35 -4.08
N LEU A 215 -8.50 3.72 -4.95
CA LEU A 215 -8.82 2.43 -5.60
C LEU A 215 -7.69 1.39 -5.47
N GLU A 216 -8.03 0.11 -5.57
CA GLU A 216 -7.06 -0.98 -5.76
C GLU A 216 -6.27 -0.83 -7.09
N PRO A 217 -5.02 -1.32 -7.20
CA PRO A 217 -4.12 -1.05 -8.34
C PRO A 217 -4.71 -1.35 -9.73
N GLU A 218 -5.45 -2.45 -9.89
CA GLU A 218 -6.03 -2.83 -11.19
C GLU A 218 -7.08 -1.81 -11.65
N ARG A 219 -7.99 -1.41 -10.76
CA ARG A 219 -9.05 -0.44 -11.04
C ARG A 219 -8.47 0.96 -11.22
N LEU A 220 -7.45 1.30 -10.43
CA LEU A 220 -6.70 2.55 -10.55
C LEU A 220 -6.03 2.68 -11.92
N GLN A 221 -5.39 1.61 -12.42
CA GLN A 221 -4.78 1.63 -13.75
C GLN A 221 -5.84 1.87 -14.84
N ASN A 222 -6.99 1.19 -14.77
CA ASN A 222 -8.06 1.39 -15.76
C ASN A 222 -8.58 2.84 -15.77
N ILE A 223 -8.92 3.43 -14.62
CA ILE A 223 -9.41 4.82 -14.60
C ILE A 223 -8.38 5.82 -15.12
N LEU A 224 -7.09 5.62 -14.81
CA LEU A 224 -6.00 6.47 -15.32
C LEU A 224 -5.89 6.36 -16.85
N GLU A 225 -6.04 5.16 -17.42
CA GLU A 225 -6.07 4.95 -18.87
C GLU A 225 -7.26 5.64 -19.54
N GLN A 226 -8.46 5.55 -18.93
CA GLN A 226 -9.64 6.26 -19.45
C GLN A 226 -9.47 7.78 -19.34
N ALA A 227 -8.90 8.28 -18.25
CA ALA A 227 -8.59 9.71 -18.07
C ALA A 227 -7.61 10.22 -19.14
N VAL A 228 -6.65 9.39 -19.55
CA VAL A 228 -5.80 9.72 -20.69
C VAL A 228 -6.60 9.73 -21.99
N SER A 229 -7.43 8.71 -22.24
CA SER A 229 -8.24 8.59 -23.45
C SER A 229 -9.20 9.77 -23.67
N VAL A 230 -9.75 10.36 -22.61
CA VAL A 230 -10.65 11.53 -22.68
C VAL A 230 -9.94 12.87 -22.48
N GLY A 231 -8.59 12.88 -22.46
CA GLY A 231 -7.80 14.10 -22.38
C GLY A 231 -7.84 14.82 -21.02
N LYS A 232 -8.17 14.13 -19.93
CA LYS A 232 -8.25 14.71 -18.56
C LYS A 232 -6.92 14.64 -17.80
N HIS A 233 -5.82 14.41 -18.51
CA HIS A 233 -4.45 14.39 -17.98
C HIS A 233 -3.67 15.67 -18.35
N VAL A 234 -4.37 16.68 -18.90
CA VAL A 234 -3.78 17.96 -19.32
C VAL A 234 -3.53 18.93 -18.17
N LYS A 235 -2.78 20.00 -18.43
CA LYS A 235 -2.58 21.10 -17.49
C LYS A 235 -3.91 21.65 -16.95
N GLY A 236 -3.97 21.84 -15.64
CA GLY A 236 -5.15 22.30 -14.90
C GLY A 236 -5.78 21.22 -14.03
N TYR A 237 -5.56 19.94 -14.35
CA TYR A 237 -5.98 18.81 -13.53
C TYR A 237 -4.96 18.51 -12.43
N HIS A 238 -5.45 18.07 -11.27
CA HIS A 238 -4.63 17.61 -10.16
C HIS A 238 -5.23 16.33 -9.55
N TYR A 239 -4.43 15.27 -9.52
CA TYR A 239 -4.76 13.96 -8.98
C TYR A 239 -3.94 13.65 -7.73
N ILE A 240 -4.60 13.19 -6.68
CA ILE A 240 -3.99 12.59 -5.49
C ILE A 240 -4.32 11.10 -5.50
N ILE A 241 -3.30 10.25 -5.59
CA ILE A 241 -3.44 8.79 -5.58
C ILE A 241 -3.25 8.28 -4.14
N ALA A 242 -4.33 7.81 -3.53
CA ALA A 242 -4.35 7.23 -2.19
C ALA A 242 -3.98 5.73 -2.21
N ASN A 243 -2.76 5.44 -2.66
CA ASN A 243 -2.17 4.11 -2.62
C ASN A 243 -0.71 4.17 -2.15
N LEU A 244 -0.17 3.05 -1.66
CA LEU A 244 1.17 2.95 -1.07
C LEU A 244 2.27 2.58 -2.09
N GLY A 245 1.89 2.39 -3.36
CA GLY A 245 2.76 2.01 -4.46
C GLY A 245 2.71 2.98 -5.63
N PHE A 246 3.06 4.26 -5.42
CA PHE A 246 3.07 5.26 -6.49
C PHE A 246 3.90 4.87 -7.71
N LYS A 247 5.05 4.22 -7.50
CA LYS A 247 5.94 3.73 -8.56
C LYS A 247 5.50 2.38 -9.15
N ASP A 248 4.49 1.74 -8.58
CA ASP A 248 3.96 0.46 -9.07
C ASP A 248 2.99 0.67 -10.26
N ILE A 249 2.54 1.92 -10.48
CA ILE A 249 1.55 2.31 -11.47
C ILE A 249 2.24 2.96 -12.67
N SER A 250 1.76 2.68 -13.89
CA SER A 250 2.31 3.31 -15.09
C SER A 250 1.77 4.73 -15.28
N LEU A 251 2.62 5.72 -15.00
CA LEU A 251 2.29 7.15 -15.10
C LEU A 251 2.96 7.85 -16.30
N GLU A 252 3.57 7.10 -17.22
CA GLU A 252 4.32 7.65 -18.37
C GLU A 252 3.46 8.60 -19.22
N ARG A 253 2.20 8.25 -19.46
CA ARG A 253 1.27 9.09 -20.23
C ARG A 253 0.90 10.39 -19.50
N PHE A 254 0.85 10.37 -18.17
CA PHE A 254 0.59 11.57 -17.37
C PHE A 254 1.79 12.52 -17.33
N MET A 255 3.03 12.01 -17.45
CA MET A 255 4.25 12.83 -17.47
C MET A 255 4.24 13.88 -18.59
N HIS A 256 3.64 13.55 -19.73
CA HIS A 256 3.58 14.43 -20.91
C HIS A 256 2.30 15.25 -21.01
N GLY A 257 1.29 14.99 -20.17
CA GLY A 257 0.00 15.70 -20.21
C GLY A 257 0.03 17.06 -19.50
N GLY A 258 0.77 17.17 -18.39
CA GLY A 258 0.89 18.41 -17.61
C GLY A 258 -0.08 18.52 -16.43
N ALA A 259 -0.88 17.49 -16.15
CA ALA A 259 -1.60 17.37 -14.88
C ALA A 259 -0.63 17.11 -13.71
N ASN A 260 -0.92 17.69 -12.55
CA ASN A 260 -0.17 17.38 -11.34
C ASN A 260 -0.67 16.05 -10.77
N VAL A 261 0.24 15.12 -10.49
CA VAL A 261 -0.10 13.83 -9.86
C VAL A 261 0.75 13.65 -8.63
N THR A 262 0.12 13.45 -7.49
CA THR A 262 0.79 13.22 -6.21
C THR A 262 0.33 11.89 -5.62
N GLY A 263 1.17 11.26 -4.81
CA GLY A 263 0.82 10.02 -4.14
C GLY A 263 1.90 9.56 -3.18
N PHE A 264 1.74 8.33 -2.68
CA PHE A 264 2.54 7.82 -1.59
C PHE A 264 3.32 6.57 -2.01
N GLN A 265 4.53 6.44 -1.49
CA GLN A 265 5.40 5.30 -1.72
C GLN A 265 5.88 4.74 -0.37
N LEU A 266 5.54 3.49 -0.09
CA LEU A 266 5.97 2.81 1.12
C LEU A 266 7.38 2.19 0.96
N VAL A 267 7.68 1.65 -0.21
CA VAL A 267 8.94 0.96 -0.48
C VAL A 267 9.96 1.94 -1.05
N ASP A 268 11.08 2.12 -0.35
CA ASP A 268 12.19 2.93 -0.80
C ASP A 268 13.22 2.08 -1.56
N PHE A 269 13.17 2.17 -2.89
CA PHE A 269 14.05 1.46 -3.81
C PHE A 269 15.54 1.86 -3.72
N SER A 270 15.88 2.92 -2.99
CA SER A 270 17.28 3.30 -2.76
C SER A 270 17.95 2.49 -1.64
N LYS A 271 17.16 1.82 -0.79
CA LYS A 271 17.70 1.09 0.37
C LYS A 271 18.47 -0.16 -0.06
N PRO A 272 19.64 -0.45 0.55
CA PRO A 272 20.44 -1.62 0.21
C PRO A 272 19.70 -2.96 0.32
N ILE A 273 18.81 -3.10 1.31
CA ILE A 273 17.99 -4.31 1.48
C ILE A 273 17.06 -4.55 0.28
N VAL A 274 16.46 -3.48 -0.25
CA VAL A 274 15.56 -3.54 -1.41
C VAL A 274 16.36 -3.81 -2.67
N LEU A 275 17.49 -3.11 -2.88
CA LEU A 275 18.38 -3.35 -4.02
C LEU A 275 18.89 -4.80 -4.09
N LYS A 276 19.28 -5.37 -2.94
CA LYS A 276 19.73 -6.76 -2.84
C LYS A 276 18.61 -7.75 -3.18
N LEU A 277 17.38 -7.47 -2.76
CA LEU A 277 16.23 -8.29 -3.14
C LEU A 277 15.93 -8.17 -4.63
N MET A 278 15.93 -6.95 -5.19
CA MET A 278 15.68 -6.73 -6.63
C MET A 278 16.70 -7.46 -7.51
N GLN A 279 17.98 -7.47 -7.13
CA GLN A 279 19.00 -8.23 -7.86
C GLN A 279 18.73 -9.74 -7.88
N ARG A 280 18.12 -10.28 -6.82
CA ARG A 280 17.71 -11.69 -6.76
C ARG A 280 16.41 -11.92 -7.51
N TRP A 281 15.45 -11.02 -7.36
CA TRP A 281 14.15 -11.04 -8.02
C TRP A 281 14.29 -11.10 -9.54
N ASN A 282 15.14 -10.25 -10.10
CA ASN A 282 15.39 -10.18 -11.55
C ASN A 282 16.09 -11.43 -12.11
N LYS A 283 16.57 -12.35 -11.26
CA LYS A 283 17.22 -13.60 -11.65
C LYS A 283 16.33 -14.83 -11.45
N LEU A 284 15.10 -14.65 -10.98
CA LEU A 284 14.17 -15.76 -10.78
C LEU A 284 13.72 -16.32 -12.13
N ASP A 285 13.58 -17.65 -12.20
CA ASP A 285 12.95 -18.29 -13.34
C ASP A 285 11.43 -18.07 -13.28
N GLN A 286 10.88 -17.46 -14.33
CA GLN A 286 9.45 -17.16 -14.46
C GLN A 286 8.57 -18.40 -14.37
N ARG A 287 9.08 -19.57 -14.81
CA ARG A 287 8.34 -20.83 -14.75
C ARG A 287 8.13 -21.31 -13.32
N GLU A 288 9.11 -21.05 -12.45
CA GLU A 288 9.04 -21.44 -11.04
C GLU A 288 8.36 -20.35 -10.19
N TYR A 289 8.56 -19.08 -10.57
CA TYR A 289 8.10 -17.88 -9.85
C TYR A 289 7.29 -16.96 -10.79
N PRO A 290 5.99 -17.24 -11.00
CA PRO A 290 5.14 -16.39 -11.83
C PRO A 290 4.99 -14.98 -11.23
N GLY A 291 4.82 -13.97 -12.09
CA GLY A 291 4.72 -12.57 -11.68
C GLY A 291 6.05 -11.89 -11.32
N SER A 292 7.18 -12.58 -11.52
CA SER A 292 8.54 -12.03 -11.30
C SER A 292 9.06 -11.11 -12.42
N GLU A 293 8.26 -10.88 -13.47
CA GLU A 293 8.61 -10.06 -14.64
C GLU A 293 8.76 -8.58 -14.32
N SER A 294 7.97 -8.09 -13.37
CA SER A 294 8.00 -6.70 -12.91
C SER A 294 8.60 -6.63 -11.50
N PRO A 295 9.13 -5.46 -11.10
CA PRO A 295 9.53 -5.24 -9.72
C PRO A 295 8.40 -5.58 -8.74
N PRO A 296 8.73 -6.07 -7.53
CA PRO A 296 7.72 -6.45 -6.55
C PRO A 296 6.87 -5.23 -6.14
N LYS A 297 5.56 -5.36 -6.26
CA LYS A 297 4.60 -4.35 -5.76
C LYS A 297 4.74 -4.14 -4.26
N TYR A 298 4.16 -3.06 -3.74
CA TYR A 298 4.12 -2.82 -2.30
C TYR A 298 3.41 -3.96 -1.53
N THR A 299 2.39 -4.59 -2.11
CA THR A 299 1.70 -5.76 -1.53
C THR A 299 2.63 -6.98 -1.41
N SER A 300 3.39 -7.29 -2.46
CA SER A 300 4.39 -8.35 -2.46
C SER A 300 5.54 -8.06 -1.49
N SER A 301 5.94 -6.79 -1.38
CA SER A 301 6.95 -6.35 -0.40
C SER A 301 6.46 -6.51 1.04
N LEU A 302 5.19 -6.19 1.30
CA LEU A 302 4.55 -6.48 2.59
C LEU A 302 4.49 -7.98 2.87
N THR A 303 4.17 -8.81 1.88
CA THR A 303 4.16 -10.28 2.02
C THR A 303 5.54 -10.83 2.40
N TYR A 304 6.59 -10.35 1.74
CA TYR A 304 7.97 -10.70 2.07
C TYR A 304 8.32 -10.34 3.52
N ASP A 305 7.99 -9.11 3.92
CA ASP A 305 8.19 -8.62 5.28
C ASP A 305 7.35 -9.40 6.31
N GLY A 306 6.15 -9.87 5.94
CA GLY A 306 5.29 -10.71 6.78
C GLY A 306 5.95 -12.03 7.18
N VAL A 307 6.65 -12.67 6.24
CA VAL A 307 7.43 -13.88 6.52
C VAL A 307 8.60 -13.58 7.45
N LEU A 308 9.28 -12.44 7.27
CA LEU A 308 10.34 -12.01 8.18
C LEU A 308 9.85 -11.77 9.60
N VAL A 309 8.67 -11.15 9.76
CA VAL A 309 8.03 -10.93 11.06
C VAL A 309 7.70 -12.26 11.73
N MET A 310 7.08 -13.20 11.01
CA MET A 310 6.80 -14.54 11.54
C MET A 310 8.09 -15.25 11.97
N ALA A 311 9.12 -15.24 11.12
CA ALA A 311 10.40 -15.87 11.42
C ALA A 311 11.07 -15.26 12.67
N GLU A 312 11.04 -13.93 12.84
CA GLU A 312 11.59 -13.27 14.03
C GLU A 312 10.78 -13.58 15.29
N ALA A 313 9.45 -13.66 15.20
CA ALA A 313 8.60 -14.06 16.32
C ALA A 313 8.94 -15.48 16.81
N PHE A 314 9.05 -16.44 15.90
CA PHE A 314 9.47 -17.81 16.23
C PHE A 314 10.90 -17.85 16.83
N ARG A 315 11.83 -17.03 16.32
CA ARG A 315 13.18 -16.89 16.92
C ARG A 315 13.11 -16.39 18.36
N ASN A 316 12.28 -15.39 18.64
CA ASN A 316 12.13 -14.83 19.98
C ASN A 316 11.50 -15.83 20.96
N LEU A 317 10.48 -16.58 20.54
CA LEU A 317 9.89 -17.66 21.35
C LEU A 317 10.93 -18.73 21.70
N ARG A 318 11.77 -19.13 20.72
CA ARG A 318 12.87 -20.06 20.96
C ARG A 318 13.90 -19.52 21.94
N ARG A 319 14.30 -18.24 21.80
CA ARG A 319 15.24 -17.57 22.72
C ARG A 319 14.70 -17.52 24.16
N GLN A 320 13.41 -17.29 24.30
CA GLN A 320 12.70 -17.28 25.58
C GLN A 320 12.42 -18.68 26.14
N LYS A 321 12.77 -19.74 25.39
CA LYS A 321 12.51 -21.15 25.72
C LYS A 321 11.02 -21.45 25.96
N ILE A 322 10.16 -20.74 25.24
CA ILE A 322 8.71 -21.01 25.25
C ILE A 322 8.45 -22.17 24.31
N ASP A 323 7.90 -23.26 24.86
CA ASP A 323 7.50 -24.43 24.08
C ASP A 323 6.17 -24.15 23.38
N ILE A 324 6.22 -24.07 22.05
CA ILE A 324 5.04 -23.90 21.19
C ILE A 324 4.48 -25.22 20.68
N SER A 325 5.06 -26.36 21.05
CA SER A 325 4.64 -27.66 20.54
C SER A 325 3.17 -27.94 20.90
N ARG A 326 2.41 -28.39 19.90
CA ARG A 326 1.02 -28.81 20.11
C ARG A 326 1.03 -30.23 20.69
N ARG A 327 0.42 -30.39 21.87
CA ARG A 327 0.22 -31.69 22.51
C ARG A 327 -0.96 -32.41 21.86
N GLY A 328 -0.76 -32.95 20.66
CA GLY A 328 -1.76 -33.69 19.89
C GLY A 328 -2.35 -32.91 18.70
N ASN A 329 -3.32 -33.53 18.02
CA ASN A 329 -4.02 -32.91 16.89
C ASN A 329 -4.93 -31.78 17.39
N ALA A 330 -5.07 -30.72 16.59
CA ALA A 330 -5.89 -29.57 16.92
C ALA A 330 -7.39 -29.89 17.11
N GLY A 331 -7.84 -30.99 16.50
CA GLY A 331 -9.25 -31.33 16.39
C GLY A 331 -9.95 -30.53 15.29
N ASP A 332 -11.28 -30.57 15.32
CA ASP A 332 -12.14 -29.82 14.41
C ASP A 332 -12.21 -28.34 14.84
N CYS A 333 -12.18 -27.42 13.88
CA CYS A 333 -12.38 -25.99 14.11
C CYS A 333 -13.80 -25.69 14.64
N LEU A 334 -14.77 -26.57 14.35
CA LEU A 334 -16.17 -26.45 14.78
C LEU A 334 -16.48 -27.26 16.06
N ALA A 335 -15.45 -27.72 16.78
CA ALA A 335 -15.64 -28.39 18.06
C ALA A 335 -16.50 -27.52 19.01
N ASN A 336 -17.40 -28.15 19.75
CA ASN A 336 -18.27 -27.48 20.71
C ASN A 336 -18.17 -28.16 22.09
N PRO A 337 -17.54 -27.53 23.10
CA PRO A 337 -16.96 -26.19 23.04
C PRO A 337 -15.67 -26.14 22.19
N ALA A 338 -15.40 -24.99 21.57
CA ALA A 338 -14.16 -24.77 20.85
C ALA A 338 -12.98 -24.85 21.83
N ALA A 339 -11.88 -25.46 21.40
CA ALA A 339 -10.66 -25.60 22.20
C ALA A 339 -9.57 -24.66 21.65
N PRO A 340 -9.41 -23.45 22.18
CA PRO A 340 -8.40 -22.52 21.69
C PRO A 340 -6.98 -23.07 21.91
N TRP A 341 -6.06 -22.70 21.03
CA TRP A 341 -4.66 -23.09 21.22
C TRP A 341 -4.05 -22.34 22.42
N SER A 342 -3.64 -23.08 23.45
CA SER A 342 -3.16 -22.50 24.71
C SER A 342 -1.95 -21.58 24.55
N GLN A 343 -1.03 -21.89 23.64
CA GLN A 343 0.17 -21.07 23.38
C GLN A 343 -0.09 -19.97 22.33
N GLY A 344 -1.30 -19.85 21.81
CA GLY A 344 -1.66 -18.82 20.83
C GLY A 344 -1.47 -17.41 21.35
N ILE A 345 -1.73 -17.17 22.64
CA ILE A 345 -1.55 -15.85 23.29
C ILE A 345 -0.06 -15.46 23.34
N ASP A 346 0.82 -16.42 23.66
CA ASP A 346 2.26 -16.20 23.67
C ASP A 346 2.79 -15.95 22.24
N MET A 347 2.23 -16.66 21.25
CA MET A 347 2.52 -16.43 19.83
C MET A 347 2.14 -15.01 19.40
N GLU A 348 0.90 -14.60 19.69
CA GLU A 348 0.42 -13.25 19.36
C GLU A 348 1.29 -12.18 20.02
N ARG A 349 1.64 -12.36 21.30
CA ARG A 349 2.52 -11.45 22.04
C ARG A 349 3.90 -11.36 21.38
N ALA A 350 4.50 -12.50 21.02
CA ALA A 350 5.80 -12.53 20.37
C ALA A 350 5.77 -11.84 19.01
N LEU A 351 4.70 -12.04 18.21
CA LEU A 351 4.48 -11.36 16.93
C LEU A 351 4.36 -9.84 17.10
N LYS A 352 3.56 -9.36 18.06
CA LYS A 352 3.39 -7.92 18.33
C LYS A 352 4.66 -7.24 18.88
N GLN A 353 5.54 -8.00 19.53
CA GLN A 353 6.82 -7.50 20.06
C GLN A 353 7.93 -7.42 19.00
N VAL A 354 7.73 -7.96 17.80
CA VAL A 354 8.72 -7.91 16.72
C VAL A 354 9.02 -6.45 16.34
N ARG A 355 10.32 -6.12 16.29
CA ARG A 355 10.84 -4.85 15.78
C ARG A 355 11.97 -5.13 14.81
N ILE A 356 11.71 -4.97 13.52
CA ILE A 356 12.67 -5.26 12.45
C ILE A 356 12.65 -4.19 11.37
N GLN A 357 13.73 -4.14 10.59
CA GLN A 357 13.83 -3.35 9.38
C GLN A 357 13.61 -4.26 8.17
N GLY A 358 12.53 -4.03 7.43
CA GLY A 358 12.18 -4.78 6.22
C GLY A 358 12.27 -3.92 4.95
N LEU A 359 11.67 -4.40 3.87
CA LEU A 359 11.51 -3.68 2.61
C LEU A 359 10.63 -2.44 2.77
N THR A 360 9.60 -2.55 3.61
CA THR A 360 8.64 -1.47 3.92
C THR A 360 9.08 -0.56 5.04
N GLY A 361 10.39 -0.48 5.30
CA GLY A 361 10.95 0.36 6.35
C GLY A 361 10.94 -0.31 7.72
N ASN A 362 10.71 0.50 8.76
CA ASN A 362 10.59 0.02 10.12
C ASN A 362 9.25 -0.70 10.32
N ILE A 363 9.28 -1.87 10.95
CA ILE A 363 8.11 -2.70 11.21
C ILE A 363 7.95 -2.86 12.71
N GLN A 364 6.89 -2.25 13.23
CA GLN A 364 6.49 -2.30 14.63
C GLN A 364 4.96 -2.32 14.69
N PHE A 365 4.40 -2.96 15.72
CA PHE A 365 2.97 -3.08 15.91
C PHE A 365 2.51 -2.48 17.23
N ASP A 366 1.28 -2.00 17.27
CA ASP A 366 0.61 -1.63 18.51
C ASP A 366 0.00 -2.85 19.23
N HIS A 367 -0.71 -2.60 20.33
CA HIS A 367 -1.37 -3.66 21.09
C HIS A 367 -2.49 -4.36 20.30
N PHE A 368 -3.02 -3.75 19.24
CA PHE A 368 -4.06 -4.30 18.37
C PHE A 368 -3.49 -4.94 17.09
N GLY A 369 -2.16 -5.00 16.94
CA GLY A 369 -1.51 -5.57 15.77
C GLY A 369 -1.49 -4.66 14.54
N ARG A 370 -1.74 -3.36 14.68
CA ARG A 370 -1.65 -2.36 13.60
C ARG A 370 -0.24 -1.82 13.50
N ARG A 371 0.23 -1.53 12.28
CA ARG A 371 1.55 -0.91 12.05
C ARG A 371 1.62 0.48 12.68
N ILE A 372 2.72 0.73 13.40
CA ILE A 372 3.07 2.03 13.97
C ILE A 372 4.52 2.38 13.64
N ASN A 373 4.88 3.66 13.80
CA ASN A 373 6.25 4.14 13.61
C ASN A 373 6.80 3.78 12.21
N TYR A 374 5.94 3.88 11.21
CA TYR A 374 6.29 3.73 9.80
C TYR A 374 6.48 5.11 9.18
N THR A 375 7.15 5.14 8.04
CA THR A 375 7.34 6.35 7.25
C THR A 375 6.98 6.02 5.82
N MET A 376 6.20 6.89 5.19
CA MET A 376 5.90 6.80 3.76
C MET A 376 6.41 8.06 3.07
N ASP A 377 6.95 7.87 1.87
CA ASP A 377 7.46 8.97 1.08
C ASP A 377 6.34 9.58 0.25
N VAL A 378 6.34 10.91 0.14
CA VAL A 378 5.40 11.63 -0.72
C VAL A 378 6.10 11.93 -2.04
N PHE A 379 5.46 11.49 -3.12
CA PHE A 379 5.95 11.66 -4.47
C PHE A 379 5.04 12.59 -5.28
N GLU A 380 5.66 13.34 -6.16
CA GLU A 380 4.99 14.13 -7.18
C GLU A 380 5.55 13.75 -8.55
N LEU A 381 4.66 13.60 -9.54
CA LEU A 381 5.03 13.34 -10.91
C LEU A 381 5.51 14.64 -11.57
N LYS A 382 6.75 14.62 -12.06
CA LYS A 382 7.32 15.68 -12.90
C LYS A 382 7.59 15.15 -14.30
N SER A 383 7.96 16.04 -15.22
CA SER A 383 8.28 15.67 -16.61
C SER A 383 9.47 14.72 -16.75
N ASN A 384 10.37 14.67 -15.76
CA ASN A 384 11.50 13.76 -15.69
C ASN A 384 11.22 12.49 -14.86
N GLY A 385 9.98 12.30 -14.39
CA GLY A 385 9.55 11.12 -13.64
C GLY A 385 9.08 11.44 -12.22
N PRO A 386 8.82 10.40 -11.41
CA PRO A 386 8.37 10.55 -10.03
C PRO A 386 9.49 11.09 -9.14
N ARG A 387 9.27 12.27 -8.55
CA ARG A 387 10.21 12.94 -7.64
C ARG A 387 9.68 12.88 -6.20
N LYS A 388 10.54 12.48 -5.26
CA LYS A 388 10.24 12.57 -3.83
C LYS A 388 10.23 14.04 -3.40
N ILE A 389 9.11 14.49 -2.85
CA ILE A 389 8.93 15.87 -2.35
C ILE A 389 8.94 15.95 -0.82
N GLY A 390 8.84 14.82 -0.13
CA GLY A 390 8.84 14.79 1.32
C GLY A 390 8.59 13.40 1.88
N TYR A 391 8.25 13.33 3.15
CA TYR A 391 7.82 12.13 3.85
C TYR A 391 6.69 12.44 4.82
N TRP A 392 5.96 11.39 5.21
CA TRP A 392 4.94 11.45 6.25
C TRP A 392 5.18 10.35 7.28
N ASN A 393 5.06 10.70 8.55
CA ASN A 393 5.02 9.75 9.67
C ASN A 393 4.02 10.22 10.75
N ASP A 394 3.72 9.37 11.72
CA ASP A 394 2.71 9.66 12.75
C ASP A 394 3.10 10.82 13.68
N ILE A 395 4.40 11.13 13.81
CA ILE A 395 4.98 12.07 14.78
C ILE A 395 5.09 13.47 14.16
N ASP A 396 5.89 13.60 13.10
CA ASP A 396 6.21 14.85 12.40
C ASP A 396 5.08 15.27 11.43
N LYS A 397 4.11 14.38 11.18
CA LYS A 397 3.09 14.55 10.11
C LYS A 397 3.77 14.71 8.75
N LEU A 398 3.28 15.60 7.91
CA LEU A 398 3.83 15.85 6.57
C LEU A 398 5.03 16.79 6.67
N VAL A 399 6.21 16.27 6.32
CA VAL A 399 7.43 17.07 6.19
C VAL A 399 7.84 17.07 4.72
N LEU A 400 7.81 18.24 4.11
CA LEU A 400 8.31 18.42 2.76
C LEU A 400 9.81 18.67 2.82
N ASN A 401 10.54 18.05 1.91
CA ASN A 401 11.93 18.40 1.71
C ASN A 401 11.94 19.86 1.27
N GLU A 402 12.56 20.73 2.06
CA GLU A 402 12.88 22.07 1.61
C GLU A 402 13.64 21.92 0.29
N ASN A 403 13.00 22.31 -0.81
CA ASN A 403 13.78 22.68 -1.96
C ASN A 403 14.69 23.80 -1.46
N PRO A 404 16.02 23.72 -1.64
CA PRO A 404 16.79 24.93 -1.65
C PRO A 404 16.19 25.77 -2.78
N LEU A 405 15.36 26.75 -2.39
CA LEU A 405 14.89 27.86 -3.20
C LEU A 405 16.09 28.78 -3.50
N SER A 406 17.14 28.21 -4.09
CA SER A 406 18.32 28.90 -4.57
C SER A 406 18.77 28.26 -5.88
N ASN A 407 17.86 28.32 -6.87
CA ASN A 407 18.10 28.50 -8.31
C ASN A 407 16.81 28.34 -9.15
N ASP A 408 15.62 28.42 -8.53
CA ASP A 408 14.33 28.44 -9.26
C ASP A 408 14.09 29.76 -10.03
N SER A 409 15.00 30.74 -9.93
CA SER A 409 15.07 31.85 -10.90
C SER A 409 15.18 31.32 -12.34
N SER A 410 15.95 30.24 -12.56
CA SER A 410 16.09 29.59 -13.87
C SER A 410 14.88 28.74 -14.31
N ALA A 411 14.07 28.25 -13.35
CA ALA A 411 12.86 27.49 -13.65
C ALA A 411 11.64 28.39 -13.89
N MET A 412 11.58 29.55 -13.23
CA MET A 412 10.59 30.59 -13.52
C MET A 412 10.87 31.27 -14.86
N GLU A 413 12.14 31.48 -15.22
CA GLU A 413 12.57 31.94 -16.56
C GLU A 413 12.19 30.95 -17.69
N ASN A 414 12.12 29.65 -17.39
CA ASN A 414 11.75 28.60 -18.36
C ASN A 414 10.29 28.17 -18.35
N ARG A 415 9.46 28.69 -17.43
CA ARG A 415 8.01 28.45 -17.44
C ARG A 415 7.31 29.50 -18.28
N THR A 416 6.78 29.09 -19.43
CA THR A 416 5.91 29.95 -20.24
C THR A 416 4.56 30.15 -19.54
N VAL A 417 4.28 31.37 -19.10
CA VAL A 417 3.00 31.77 -18.53
C VAL A 417 1.97 31.91 -19.65
N VAL A 418 0.79 31.32 -19.49
CA VAL A 418 -0.31 31.50 -20.46
C VAL A 418 -1.11 32.72 -20.02
N VAL A 419 -1.13 33.75 -20.85
CA VAL A 419 -1.87 35.00 -20.62
C VAL A 419 -3.16 34.92 -21.41
N THR A 420 -4.28 34.70 -20.72
CA THR A 420 -5.61 34.67 -21.34
C THR A 420 -6.12 36.08 -21.58
N THR A 421 -6.57 36.39 -22.79
CA THR A 421 -7.14 37.69 -23.17
C THR A 421 -8.30 37.54 -24.16
N ILE A 422 -9.01 38.62 -24.43
CA ILE A 422 -10.07 38.71 -25.44
C ILE A 422 -9.68 39.71 -26.54
N MET A 423 -10.21 39.51 -27.74
CA MET A 423 -9.99 40.39 -28.89
C MET A 423 -10.93 41.60 -28.80
N GLU A 424 -10.40 42.75 -28.37
CA GLU A 424 -11.13 44.00 -28.29
C GLU A 424 -10.19 45.16 -28.61
N GLY A 425 -10.48 45.89 -29.69
CA GLY A 425 -9.72 47.10 -30.03
C GLY A 425 -10.11 48.25 -29.09
N PRO A 426 -9.15 49.05 -28.57
CA PRO A 426 -7.71 49.08 -28.90
C PRO A 426 -6.81 48.27 -27.94
N TYR A 427 -7.37 47.39 -27.12
CA TYR A 427 -6.65 46.65 -26.09
C TYR A 427 -5.84 45.47 -26.66
N VAL A 428 -6.47 44.61 -27.46
CA VAL A 428 -5.84 43.49 -28.18
C VAL A 428 -6.48 43.34 -29.55
N MET A 429 -5.64 43.44 -30.59
CA MET A 429 -6.00 43.39 -32.00
C MET A 429 -5.00 42.50 -32.74
N LEU A 430 -5.39 41.97 -33.90
CA LEU A 430 -4.44 41.31 -34.80
C LEU A 430 -3.73 42.37 -35.64
N LYS A 431 -2.43 42.20 -35.86
CA LYS A 431 -1.68 43.02 -36.81
C LYS A 431 -2.24 42.85 -38.21
N LYS A 432 -2.13 43.88 -39.05
CA LYS A 432 -2.59 43.84 -40.45
C LYS A 432 -1.98 42.69 -41.27
N ASN A 433 -0.75 42.29 -40.95
CA ASN A 433 0.01 41.22 -41.58
C ASN A 433 0.32 40.08 -40.59
N TRP A 434 -0.63 39.77 -39.69
CA TRP A 434 -0.46 38.75 -38.65
C TRP A 434 -0.08 37.36 -39.18
N GLU A 435 -0.51 37.00 -40.41
CA GLU A 435 -0.19 35.72 -41.07
C GLU A 435 1.32 35.52 -41.31
N LEU A 436 2.10 36.60 -41.34
CA LEU A 436 3.56 36.55 -41.50
C LEU A 436 4.31 36.38 -40.17
N TYR A 437 3.60 36.45 -39.04
CA TYR A 437 4.16 36.35 -37.70
C TYR A 437 3.67 35.08 -37.00
N GLU A 438 4.45 34.57 -36.05
CA GLU A 438 4.10 33.42 -35.23
C GLU A 438 4.06 33.79 -33.75
N GLY A 439 3.19 33.14 -32.98
CA GLY A 439 3.12 33.31 -31.53
C GLY A 439 2.58 34.68 -31.11
N ASN A 440 3.22 35.32 -30.13
CA ASN A 440 2.73 36.57 -29.54
C ASN A 440 2.81 37.75 -30.52
N ASP A 441 3.68 37.70 -31.52
CA ASP A 441 3.92 38.80 -32.46
C ASP A 441 2.75 39.03 -33.44
N GLN A 442 1.77 38.13 -33.46
CA GLN A 442 0.54 38.26 -34.23
C GLN A 442 -0.38 39.35 -33.68
N TYR A 443 -0.24 39.70 -32.40
CA TYR A 443 -1.13 40.61 -31.68
C TYR A 443 -0.49 42.01 -31.50
N GLU A 444 -1.33 43.04 -31.46
CA GLU A 444 -0.97 44.42 -31.14
C GLU A 444 -2.06 45.09 -30.29
N GLY A 445 -1.70 46.09 -29.48
CA GLY A 445 -2.64 46.86 -28.66
C GLY A 445 -2.12 47.14 -27.25
N TYR A 446 -2.87 47.94 -26.50
CA TYR A 446 -2.46 48.41 -25.17
C TYR A 446 -2.12 47.27 -24.19
N CYS A 447 -2.93 46.21 -24.16
CA CYS A 447 -2.71 45.08 -23.24
C CYS A 447 -1.54 44.18 -23.69
N VAL A 448 -1.22 44.17 -24.99
CA VAL A 448 -0.06 43.45 -25.52
C VAL A 448 1.24 44.13 -25.08
N ASP A 449 1.29 45.47 -25.19
CA ASP A 449 2.43 46.27 -24.75
C ASP A 449 2.61 46.16 -23.22
N LEU A 450 1.52 46.22 -22.46
CA LEU A 450 1.54 46.05 -21.01
C LEU A 450 2.04 44.66 -20.61
N ALA A 451 1.57 43.59 -21.26
CA ALA A 451 2.02 42.23 -20.98
C ALA A 451 3.53 42.08 -21.25
N SER A 452 4.04 42.73 -22.30
CA SER A 452 5.46 42.76 -22.63
C SER A 452 6.29 43.47 -21.56
N GLU A 453 5.86 44.64 -21.08
CA GLU A 453 6.56 45.38 -20.02
C GLU A 453 6.51 44.64 -18.66
N ILE A 454 5.38 44.01 -18.33
CA ILE A 454 5.26 43.15 -17.13
C ILE A 454 6.23 41.97 -17.24
N ALA A 455 6.23 41.27 -18.38
CA ALA A 455 7.12 40.13 -18.60
C ALA A 455 8.60 40.52 -18.54
N LYS A 456 8.95 41.70 -19.06
CA LYS A 456 10.30 42.28 -19.01
C LYS A 456 10.72 42.66 -17.59
N HIS A 457 9.82 43.23 -16.79
CA HIS A 457 10.11 43.63 -15.42
C HIS A 457 10.23 42.41 -14.47
N ILE A 458 9.47 41.35 -14.73
CA ILE A 458 9.44 40.13 -13.89
C ILE A 458 10.43 39.06 -14.40
N GLY A 459 10.87 39.14 -15.66
CA GLY A 459 11.82 38.19 -16.27
C GLY A 459 11.20 36.85 -16.67
N ILE A 460 9.96 36.84 -17.15
CA ILE A 460 9.21 35.60 -17.48
C ILE A 460 8.92 35.48 -18.98
N LYS A 461 8.88 34.24 -19.48
CA LYS A 461 8.34 33.93 -20.82
C LYS A 461 6.82 33.84 -20.74
N TYR A 462 6.11 34.32 -21.75
CA TYR A 462 4.66 34.23 -21.81
C TYR A 462 4.14 33.85 -23.20
N LYS A 463 2.91 33.33 -23.25
CA LYS A 463 2.18 33.06 -24.48
C LYS A 463 0.77 33.64 -24.36
N ILE A 464 0.38 34.48 -25.31
CA ILE A 464 -0.98 35.02 -25.41
C ILE A 464 -1.92 33.90 -25.88
N SER A 465 -3.06 33.73 -25.20
CA SER A 465 -4.11 32.78 -25.56
C SER A 465 -5.46 33.51 -25.55
N ILE A 466 -6.15 33.50 -26.69
CA ILE A 466 -7.48 34.10 -26.78
C ILE A 466 -8.50 33.22 -26.05
N VAL A 467 -9.40 33.85 -25.30
CA VAL A 467 -10.47 33.18 -24.59
C VAL A 467 -11.42 32.49 -25.61
N PRO A 468 -11.70 31.17 -25.49
CA PRO A 468 -12.44 30.45 -26.53
C PRO A 468 -13.91 30.87 -26.69
N ASP A 469 -14.55 31.33 -25.61
CA ASP A 469 -15.97 31.68 -25.57
C ASP A 469 -16.26 33.15 -25.92
N GLY A 470 -15.22 33.98 -26.04
CA GLY A 470 -15.33 35.41 -26.33
C GLY A 470 -16.04 36.22 -25.24
N LYS A 471 -16.01 35.78 -23.97
CA LYS A 471 -16.68 36.48 -22.85
C LYS A 471 -15.68 36.92 -21.78
N TYR A 472 -16.01 38.00 -21.07
CA TYR A 472 -15.19 38.54 -19.96
C TYR A 472 -15.32 37.73 -18.65
N GLY A 473 -16.16 36.69 -18.63
CA GLY A 473 -16.48 35.88 -17.45
C GLY A 473 -17.74 36.39 -16.74
N ALA A 474 -18.75 35.52 -16.61
CA ALA A 474 -19.92 35.72 -15.79
C ALA A 474 -20.12 34.46 -14.93
N ARG A 475 -20.61 34.63 -13.70
CA ARG A 475 -20.92 33.51 -12.81
C ARG A 475 -22.37 33.10 -13.06
N ASP A 476 -22.57 31.88 -13.53
CA ASP A 476 -23.90 31.27 -13.64
C ASP A 476 -24.54 31.05 -12.26
#